data_AF-A0AAU2SQW1-F1
#
_entry.id   AF-A0AAU2SQW1-F1
#
_cell.length_a   1.000
_cell.length_b   1.000
_cell.length_c   1.000
_cell.angle_alpha   90.00
_cell.angle_beta   90.00
_cell.angle_gamma   90.00
#
_symmetry.space_group_name_H-M   'P 1'
#
loop_
_entity.id
_entity.type
_entity.pdbx_description
1 polymer ?
#
loop_
_entity_poly.entity_id
_entity_poly.type
_entity_poly.pdbx_seq_one_letter_code
_entity_poly.pdbx_strand_id
1 'polypeptide(L)'
;MTRYDRCGRPRCDHSSAVPAKGGSAGRPVLTLIRGSDVDGVPVELSTLTRTPMPTDVRGAIVTPVQGTLMATWMPLRGPSRIPQGRVLLTWTPADEGRTDVTARLGLAGAQVLLAVWPGLRGDWSGVVRPTVAEVTELHAALRLATVVLDRLTD
;
A
#
# COMPACT_ATOMS: atom_id res chain seq x y z
N MET A 1 -2.29 -49.98 60.79
CA MET A 1 -3.53 -49.83 61.59
C MET A 1 -4.25 -48.62 61.02
N THR A 2 -5.44 -48.65 60.43
CA THR A 2 -6.62 -49.52 60.59
C THR A 2 -7.48 -49.40 59.33
N ARG A 3 -8.15 -50.50 58.92
CA ARG A 3 -9.25 -50.54 57.93
C ARG A 3 -10.51 -49.89 58.52
N TYR A 4 -11.43 -49.39 57.70
CA TYR A 4 -12.79 -49.94 57.57
C TYR A 4 -13.61 -49.23 56.47
N ASP A 5 -14.23 -50.08 55.65
CA ASP A 5 -15.18 -49.84 54.57
C ASP A 5 -16.49 -49.17 55.02
N ARG A 6 -17.14 -48.44 54.11
CA ARG A 6 -18.57 -48.69 53.86
C ARG A 6 -19.02 -48.34 52.44
N CYS A 7 -19.58 -49.37 51.82
CA CYS A 7 -20.15 -49.44 50.48
C CYS A 7 -21.42 -48.58 50.30
N GLY A 8 -21.64 -48.19 49.04
CA GLY A 8 -22.93 -47.73 48.50
C GLY A 8 -22.87 -47.57 46.97
N ARG A 9 -22.87 -48.68 46.21
CA ARG A 9 -23.23 -48.78 44.78
C ARG A 9 -24.68 -49.33 44.67
N PRO A 10 -25.36 -49.46 43.50
CA PRO A 10 -25.00 -49.16 42.09
C PRO A 10 -26.11 -48.35 41.32
N ARG A 11 -25.93 -47.81 40.10
CA ARG A 11 -26.00 -48.49 38.78
C ARG A 11 -25.63 -47.44 37.69
N CYS A 12 -24.69 -47.75 36.79
CA CYS A 12 -24.89 -48.17 35.38
C CYS A 12 -25.43 -47.02 34.50
N ASP A 13 -24.87 -46.62 33.35
CA ASP A 13 -23.87 -47.26 32.50
C ASP A 13 -23.33 -46.26 31.45
N HIS A 14 -22.11 -46.57 30.98
CA HIS A 14 -21.55 -46.31 29.65
C HIS A 14 -21.56 -44.89 29.06
N SER A 15 -20.38 -44.27 28.99
CA SER A 15 -19.68 -44.15 27.69
C SER A 15 -18.22 -43.74 27.89
N SER A 16 -17.32 -44.47 27.24
CA SER A 16 -15.86 -44.29 27.28
C SER A 16 -15.38 -43.44 26.10
N ALA A 17 -14.43 -42.53 26.41
CA ALA A 17 -13.31 -42.02 25.61
C ALA A 17 -13.66 -41.03 24.45
N VAL A 18 -12.90 -39.97 24.12
CA VAL A 18 -11.46 -39.66 24.22
C VAL A 18 -11.23 -38.11 24.28
N PRO A 19 -10.00 -37.54 24.25
CA PRO A 19 -9.54 -36.52 25.19
C PRO A 19 -9.69 -35.06 24.69
N ALA A 20 -9.59 -34.14 25.65
CA ALA A 20 -9.41 -32.71 25.41
C ALA A 20 -8.23 -32.44 24.46
N LYS A 21 -8.51 -31.87 23.28
CA LYS A 21 -7.52 -31.15 22.49
C LYS A 21 -7.53 -29.70 22.93
N GLY A 22 -6.34 -29.25 23.31
CA GLY A 22 -6.08 -27.92 23.83
C GLY A 22 -6.49 -26.82 22.86
N GLY A 23 -6.82 -25.69 23.46
CA GLY A 23 -7.03 -24.45 22.74
C GLY A 23 -5.81 -24.12 21.89
N SER A 24 -6.03 -24.09 20.59
CA SER A 24 -5.41 -23.06 19.77
C SER A 24 -6.58 -22.29 19.20
N ALA A 25 -6.81 -21.10 19.77
CA ALA A 25 -7.63 -20.09 19.13
C ALA A 25 -6.99 -19.86 17.75
N GLY A 26 -7.54 -20.55 16.75
CA GLY A 26 -7.23 -20.32 15.36
C GLY A 26 -7.57 -18.86 15.12
N ARG A 27 -6.53 -18.02 15.12
CA ARG A 27 -6.65 -16.65 14.64
C ARG A 27 -7.27 -16.79 13.25
N PRO A 28 -8.36 -16.07 12.94
CA PRO A 28 -8.73 -15.92 11.55
C PRO A 28 -7.54 -15.24 10.87
N VAL A 29 -6.73 -16.03 10.17
CA VAL A 29 -5.79 -15.52 9.19
C VAL A 29 -6.69 -14.97 8.10
N LEU A 30 -6.91 -13.65 8.17
CA LEU A 30 -7.50 -12.89 7.09
C LEU A 30 -6.49 -12.93 5.94
N THR A 31 -6.54 -14.01 5.17
CA THR A 31 -5.98 -14.04 3.82
C THR A 31 -6.87 -13.13 2.99
N LEU A 32 -6.58 -11.83 3.02
CA LEU A 32 -7.09 -10.87 2.05
C LEU A 32 -6.41 -11.20 0.72
N ILE A 33 -7.02 -12.12 -0.02
CA ILE A 33 -6.74 -12.32 -1.43
C ILE A 33 -7.27 -11.10 -2.16
N ARG A 34 -6.34 -10.16 -2.41
CA ARG A 34 -6.20 -9.29 -3.59
C ARG A 34 -7.42 -9.25 -4.52
N GLY A 35 -8.51 -8.67 -4.03
CA GLY A 35 -9.50 -8.05 -4.89
C GLY A 35 -8.89 -6.76 -5.41
N SER A 36 -9.04 -6.51 -6.71
CA SER A 36 -8.65 -5.30 -7.40
C SER A 36 -9.30 -4.08 -6.74
N ASP A 37 -8.63 -3.53 -5.71
CA ASP A 37 -9.04 -2.29 -5.06
C ASP A 37 -8.61 -1.13 -5.97
N VAL A 38 -9.38 -0.99 -7.04
CA VAL A 38 -9.35 0.14 -7.95
C VAL A 38 -10.18 1.30 -7.36
N ASP A 39 -10.72 1.16 -6.14
CA ASP A 39 -11.67 2.11 -5.50
C ASP A 39 -11.02 3.40 -4.98
N GLY A 40 -9.83 3.75 -5.47
CA GLY A 40 -9.32 5.12 -5.33
C GLY A 40 -8.94 5.52 -3.90
N VAL A 41 -8.98 4.61 -2.92
CA VAL A 41 -8.62 4.90 -1.53
C VAL A 41 -7.12 5.16 -1.45
N PRO A 42 -6.67 6.36 -1.02
CA PRO A 42 -5.26 6.63 -0.85
C PRO A 42 -4.68 5.79 0.29
N VAL A 43 -3.57 5.12 0.02
CA VAL A 43 -2.79 4.37 1.03
C VAL A 43 -1.38 4.93 1.11
N GLU A 44 -0.66 4.68 2.19
CA GLU A 44 0.74 5.12 2.26
C GLU A 44 1.58 4.47 1.15
N LEU A 45 2.44 5.27 0.52
CA LEU A 45 3.33 4.79 -0.53
C LEU A 45 4.15 3.58 -0.05
N SER A 46 4.71 3.64 1.16
CA SER A 46 5.50 2.59 1.83
C SER A 46 4.77 1.24 1.96
N THR A 47 3.44 1.26 2.03
CA THR A 47 2.62 0.05 2.10
C THR A 47 2.42 -0.52 0.70
N LEU A 48 2.15 0.36 -0.25
CA LEU A 48 1.84 0.02 -1.63
C LEU A 48 3.08 -0.52 -2.38
N THR A 49 4.29 -0.05 -2.06
CA THR A 49 5.56 -0.51 -2.63
C THR A 49 5.96 -1.94 -2.26
N ARG A 50 5.32 -2.55 -1.26
CA ARG A 50 5.61 -3.93 -0.82
C ARG A 50 5.08 -4.99 -1.77
N THR A 51 4.28 -4.59 -2.74
CA THR A 51 3.66 -5.49 -3.71
C THR A 51 4.06 -5.09 -5.13
N PRO A 52 4.20 -6.06 -6.05
CA PRO A 52 4.43 -5.73 -7.45
C PRO A 52 3.23 -4.96 -8.01
N MET A 53 3.50 -4.05 -8.94
CA MET A 53 2.48 -3.28 -9.64
C MET A 53 1.45 -4.23 -10.29
N PRO A 54 0.15 -4.09 -10.01
CA PRO A 54 -0.89 -4.88 -10.67
C PRO A 54 -0.86 -4.70 -12.20
N THR A 55 -1.29 -5.72 -12.94
CA THR A 55 -1.26 -5.70 -14.42
C THR A 55 -2.36 -4.83 -15.03
N ASP A 56 -3.39 -4.50 -14.26
CA ASP A 56 -4.55 -3.68 -14.65
C ASP A 56 -4.40 -2.20 -14.30
N VAL A 57 -3.24 -1.80 -13.76
CA VAL A 57 -2.89 -0.41 -13.46
C VAL A 57 -1.71 0.04 -14.32
N ARG A 58 -1.60 1.35 -14.51
CA ARG A 58 -0.47 1.97 -15.23
C ARG A 58 0.59 2.57 -14.31
N GLY A 59 0.36 2.55 -13.00
CA GLY A 59 1.19 3.17 -11.98
C GLY A 59 0.36 3.68 -10.81
N ALA A 60 1.00 4.35 -9.86
CA ALA A 60 0.34 4.99 -8.73
C ALA A 60 0.52 6.52 -8.78
N ILE A 61 -0.58 7.25 -8.58
CA ILE A 61 -0.56 8.70 -8.39
C ILE A 61 -0.18 8.98 -6.94
N VAL A 62 0.87 9.77 -6.76
CA VAL A 62 1.35 10.20 -5.44
C VAL A 62 0.79 11.56 -5.09
N THR A 63 0.31 11.69 -3.86
CA THR A 63 -0.18 12.94 -3.26
C THR A 63 0.41 13.11 -1.87
N PRO A 64 1.10 14.21 -1.57
CA PRO A 64 1.50 14.53 -0.20
C PRO A 64 0.27 14.93 0.62
N VAL A 65 0.09 14.31 1.78
CA VAL A 65 -0.95 14.62 2.76
C VAL A 65 -0.28 14.77 4.12
N GLN A 66 -0.25 16.00 4.65
CA GLN A 66 0.35 16.31 5.97
C GLN A 66 1.78 15.77 6.15
N GLY A 67 2.62 15.84 5.11
CA GLY A 67 4.02 15.37 5.14
C GLY A 67 4.20 13.88 4.83
N THR A 68 3.11 13.11 4.72
CA THR A 68 3.11 11.70 4.32
C THR A 68 2.78 11.56 2.84
N LEU A 69 3.52 10.71 2.12
CA LEU A 69 3.19 10.41 0.72
C LEU A 69 2.12 9.32 0.66
N MET A 70 0.94 9.73 0.23
CA MET A 70 -0.15 8.82 -0.09
C MET A 70 -0.11 8.48 -1.58
N ALA A 71 -0.55 7.29 -1.92
CA ALA A 71 -0.57 6.76 -3.26
C ALA A 71 -1.92 6.12 -3.55
N THR A 72 -2.42 6.37 -4.76
CA THR A 72 -3.64 5.75 -5.28
C THR A 72 -3.32 5.12 -6.62
N TRP A 73 -3.77 3.89 -6.85
CA TRP A 73 -3.58 3.23 -8.13
C TRP A 73 -4.26 3.98 -9.27
N MET A 74 -3.55 4.12 -10.39
CA MET A 74 -4.10 4.68 -11.62
C MET A 74 -4.51 3.52 -12.54
N PRO A 75 -5.81 3.35 -12.85
CA PRO A 75 -6.27 2.27 -13.71
C PRO A 75 -5.65 2.38 -15.11
N LEU A 76 -5.34 1.24 -15.73
CA LEU A 76 -4.82 1.20 -17.10
C LEU A 76 -5.83 1.78 -18.10
N ARG A 77 -7.13 1.55 -17.87
CA ARG A 77 -8.24 2.11 -18.65
C ARG A 77 -8.67 3.53 -18.22
N GLY A 78 -7.95 4.13 -17.28
CA GLY A 78 -8.21 5.49 -16.82
C GLY A 78 -7.73 6.56 -17.81
N PRO A 79 -7.79 7.85 -17.43
CA PRO A 79 -7.29 8.94 -18.26
C PRO A 79 -5.84 8.69 -18.70
N SER A 80 -5.54 8.88 -19.98
CA SER A 80 -4.18 8.70 -20.51
C SER A 80 -3.18 9.74 -19.98
N ARG A 81 -3.68 10.88 -19.51
CA ARG A 81 -2.87 11.98 -18.97
C ARG A 81 -2.73 11.87 -17.45
N ILE A 82 -1.52 12.15 -16.96
CA ILE A 82 -1.27 12.36 -15.53
C ILE A 82 -1.92 13.69 -15.14
N PRO A 83 -2.72 13.76 -14.06
CA PRO A 83 -3.28 15.02 -13.59
C PRO A 83 -2.18 16.07 -13.37
N GLN A 84 -2.46 17.33 -13.70
CA GLN A 84 -1.50 18.41 -13.53
C GLN A 84 -1.06 18.52 -12.06
N GLY A 85 0.25 18.61 -11.84
CA GLY A 85 0.81 18.72 -10.50
C GLY A 85 0.75 17.43 -9.70
N ARG A 86 0.52 16.29 -10.35
CA ARG A 86 0.62 14.97 -9.75
C ARG A 86 1.77 14.20 -10.33
N VAL A 87 2.38 13.37 -9.49
CA VAL A 87 3.46 12.47 -9.88
C VAL A 87 2.87 11.07 -10.06
N LEU A 88 3.09 10.49 -11.24
CA LEU A 88 2.87 9.06 -11.49
C LEU A 88 4.18 8.32 -11.23
N LEU A 89 4.13 7.37 -10.31
CA LEU A 89 5.19 6.38 -10.13
C LEU A 89 4.82 5.10 -10.87
N THR A 90 5.77 4.55 -11.61
CA THR A 90 5.68 3.23 -12.20
C THR A 90 6.88 2.42 -11.76
N TRP A 91 6.68 1.15 -11.43
CA TRP A 91 7.78 0.28 -11.08
C TRP A 91 7.58 -1.13 -11.57
N THR A 92 8.69 -1.77 -11.87
CA THR A 92 8.77 -3.15 -12.31
C THR A 92 9.79 -3.89 -11.47
N PRO A 93 9.51 -5.15 -11.07
CA PRO A 93 10.54 -6.01 -10.51
C PRO A 93 11.71 -6.12 -11.49
N ALA A 94 12.92 -6.01 -10.96
CA ALA A 94 14.17 -6.31 -11.64
C ALA A 94 14.82 -7.54 -10.99
N ASP A 95 16.02 -7.91 -11.44
CA ASP A 95 16.72 -9.08 -10.92
C ASP A 95 17.07 -8.96 -9.42
N GLU A 96 17.18 -10.09 -8.73
CA GLU A 96 17.66 -10.18 -7.34
C GLU A 96 16.84 -9.36 -6.31
N GLY A 97 15.53 -9.26 -6.48
CA GLY A 97 14.68 -8.49 -5.57
C GLY A 97 14.89 -6.97 -5.67
N ARG A 98 15.45 -6.51 -6.79
CA ARG A 98 15.54 -5.09 -7.13
C ARG A 98 14.26 -4.62 -7.81
N THR A 99 14.09 -3.30 -7.85
CA THR A 99 12.95 -2.65 -8.49
C THR A 99 13.43 -1.45 -9.28
N ASP A 100 13.05 -1.39 -10.56
CA ASP A 100 13.23 -0.18 -11.37
C ASP A 100 12.03 0.73 -11.15
N VAL A 101 12.30 1.98 -10.77
CA VAL A 101 11.25 2.97 -10.48
C VAL A 101 11.39 4.16 -11.41
N THR A 102 10.28 4.62 -11.96
CA THR A 102 10.22 5.83 -12.80
C THR A 102 9.19 6.79 -12.24
N ALA A 103 9.54 8.08 -12.15
CA ALA A 103 8.65 9.15 -11.77
C ALA A 103 8.35 10.07 -12.95
N ARG A 104 7.07 10.38 -13.18
CA ARG A 104 6.63 11.32 -14.21
C ARG A 104 5.70 12.38 -13.61
N LEU A 105 5.92 13.64 -13.94
CA LEU A 105 5.07 14.77 -13.54
C LEU A 105 4.04 15.07 -14.61
N GLY A 106 2.77 15.21 -14.22
CA GLY A 106 1.74 15.80 -15.08
C GLY A 106 1.86 17.32 -15.13
N LEU A 107 1.90 17.88 -16.33
CA LEU A 107 1.87 19.32 -16.61
C LEU A 107 0.62 19.68 -17.42
N ALA A 108 0.37 20.97 -17.60
CA ALA A 108 -0.69 21.44 -18.49
C ALA A 108 -0.42 20.91 -19.92
N GLY A 109 -1.24 19.96 -20.37
CA GLY A 109 -1.16 19.38 -21.71
C GLY A 109 -0.01 18.38 -21.95
N ALA A 110 0.90 18.18 -21.00
CA ALA A 110 2.11 17.36 -21.18
C ALA A 110 2.44 16.50 -19.95
N GLN A 111 3.44 15.64 -20.07
CA GLN A 111 4.04 14.92 -18.95
C GLN A 111 5.56 14.88 -19.12
N VAL A 112 6.29 15.05 -18.01
CA VAL A 112 7.76 15.13 -18.01
C VAL A 112 8.33 14.01 -17.14
N LEU A 113 9.41 13.38 -17.62
CA LEU A 113 10.19 12.45 -16.82
C LEU A 113 10.94 13.23 -15.74
N LEU A 114 10.67 12.92 -14.46
CA LEU A 114 11.35 13.56 -13.34
C LEU A 114 12.63 12.83 -12.98
N ALA A 115 12.54 11.51 -12.83
CA ALA A 115 13.64 10.68 -12.38
C ALA A 115 13.41 9.22 -12.75
N VAL A 116 14.52 8.51 -12.89
CA VAL A 116 14.59 7.05 -13.02
C VAL A 116 15.56 6.56 -11.96
N TRP A 117 15.12 5.57 -11.19
CA TRP A 117 15.96 4.90 -10.21
C TRP A 117 16.08 3.41 -10.60
N PRO A 118 17.17 3.04 -11.29
CA PRO A 118 17.38 1.65 -11.68
C PRO A 118 17.83 0.81 -10.48
N GLY A 119 17.29 -0.39 -10.36
CA GLY A 119 17.78 -1.43 -9.47
C GLY A 119 17.70 -1.10 -7.97
N LEU A 120 16.71 -0.31 -7.54
CA LEU A 120 16.54 0.01 -6.12
C LEU A 120 16.29 -1.27 -5.30
N ARG A 121 16.90 -1.34 -4.12
CA ARG A 121 16.82 -2.47 -3.20
C ARG A 121 16.03 -2.10 -1.95
N GLY A 122 15.34 -3.08 -1.37
CA GLY A 122 14.61 -2.90 -0.12
C GLY A 122 13.44 -1.93 -0.25
N ASP A 123 13.17 -1.16 0.81
CA ASP A 123 12.12 -0.13 0.81
C ASP A 123 12.58 1.14 0.08
N TRP A 124 12.37 1.14 -1.24
CA TRP A 124 12.73 2.27 -2.10
C TRP A 124 11.87 3.52 -1.87
N SER A 125 10.75 3.41 -1.13
CA SER A 125 9.87 4.55 -0.90
C SER A 125 10.57 5.69 -0.13
N GLY A 126 11.58 5.35 0.67
CA GLY A 126 12.43 6.30 1.39
C GLY A 126 13.50 7.01 0.56
N VAL A 127 13.74 6.58 -0.70
CA VAL A 127 14.65 7.25 -1.68
C VAL A 127 13.84 8.07 -2.68
N VAL A 128 12.65 7.59 -3.03
CA VAL A 128 11.66 8.35 -3.82
C VAL A 128 11.15 9.57 -3.03
N ARG A 129 11.17 9.49 -1.69
CA ARG A 129 11.27 10.64 -0.78
C ARG A 129 12.75 10.99 -0.63
N PRO A 130 13.20 12.25 -0.67
CA PRO A 130 12.45 13.51 -0.65
C PRO A 130 12.00 14.03 -2.02
N THR A 131 12.53 13.49 -3.13
CA THR A 131 12.37 14.07 -4.47
C THR A 131 10.91 14.28 -4.89
N VAL A 132 10.01 13.34 -4.61
CA VAL A 132 8.59 13.50 -4.96
C VAL A 132 7.90 14.58 -4.12
N ALA A 133 8.28 14.72 -2.84
CA ALA A 133 7.74 15.77 -1.99
C ALA A 133 8.23 17.14 -2.46
N GLU A 134 9.54 17.29 -2.68
CA GLU A 134 10.18 18.51 -3.17
C GLU A 134 9.59 18.97 -4.51
N VAL A 135 9.44 18.06 -5.47
CA VAL A 135 8.84 18.39 -6.78
C VAL A 135 7.38 18.81 -6.64
N THR A 136 6.62 18.18 -5.72
CA THR A 136 5.21 18.55 -5.52
C THR A 136 5.09 19.92 -4.86
N GLU A 137 5.95 20.23 -3.89
CA GLU A 137 6.02 21.55 -3.25
C GLU A 137 6.43 22.63 -4.25
N LEU A 138 7.42 22.37 -5.08
CA LEU A 138 7.83 23.28 -6.16
C LEU A 138 6.68 23.53 -7.14
N HIS A 139 5.95 22.49 -7.54
CA HIS A 139 4.79 22.66 -8.40
C HIS A 139 3.69 23.50 -7.72
N ALA A 140 3.43 23.27 -6.43
CA ALA A 140 2.47 24.05 -5.67
C ALA A 140 2.86 25.54 -5.57
N ALA A 141 4.14 25.81 -5.31
CA ALA A 141 4.71 27.16 -5.28
C ALA A 141 4.59 27.86 -6.65
N LEU A 142 4.95 27.16 -7.74
CA LEU A 142 4.81 27.70 -9.10
C LEU A 142 3.36 28.02 -9.43
N ARG A 143 2.42 27.12 -9.12
CA ARG A 143 1.00 27.35 -9.35
C ARG A 143 0.49 28.57 -8.58
N LEU A 144 0.92 28.73 -7.33
CA LEU A 144 0.56 29.90 -6.52
C LEU A 144 1.13 31.19 -7.13
N ALA A 145 2.39 31.18 -7.56
CA ALA A 145 3.02 32.32 -8.23
C ALA A 145 2.29 32.71 -9.51
N THR A 146 1.86 31.73 -10.33
CA THR A 146 1.05 31.98 -11.54
C THR A 146 -0.29 32.63 -11.19
N VAL A 147 -1.01 32.11 -10.20
CA VAL A 147 -2.29 32.69 -9.77
C VAL A 147 -2.11 34.13 -9.28
N VAL A 148 -1.05 34.42 -8.53
CA VAL A 148 -0.75 35.79 -8.08
C VAL A 148 -0.44 36.69 -9.27
N LEU A 149 0.37 36.22 -10.23
CA LEU A 149 0.70 36.98 -11.43
C LEU A 149 -0.56 37.34 -12.23
N ASP A 150 -1.43 36.36 -12.50
CA ASP A 150 -2.68 36.57 -13.24
C ASP A 150 -3.55 37.65 -12.56
N ARG A 151 -3.59 37.65 -11.22
CA ARG A 151 -4.34 38.64 -10.42
C ARG A 151 -3.74 40.03 -10.40
N LEU A 152 -2.46 40.18 -10.71
CA LEU A 152 -1.78 41.47 -10.80
C LEU A 152 -1.89 42.08 -12.19
N THR A 153 -2.27 41.29 -13.20
CA THR A 153 -2.45 41.72 -14.58
C THR A 153 -3.90 42.02 -14.96
N ASP A 154 -4.85 41.74 -14.05
CA ASP A 154 -6.26 42.13 -14.11
C ASP A 154 -6.50 43.50 -13.43
#